data_AF-R9JJF5-F1
#
_entry.id   AF-R9JJF5-F1
#
_cell.length_a   1.000
_cell.length_b   1.000
_cell.length_c   1.000
_cell.angle_alpha   90.00
_cell.angle_beta   90.00
_cell.angle_gamma   90.00
#
_symmetry.space_group_name_H-M   'P 1'
#
loop_
_entity.id
_entity.type
_entity.pdbx_description
1 polymer ?
#
loop_
_entity_poly.entity_id
_entity_poly.type
_entity_poly.pdbx_seq_one_letter_code
_entity_poly.pdbx_strand_id
1 'polypeptide(L)'
;MEYFSIQDFSEKWNVSKRRIQILCKEGRINGAKMIGNMWVIPKDASRPADARTKNPTVNPVSAGDSIIRRELKKLLRSMYKTAETLSKDERNKKDLYCLLLQLGYADFI
;
A
#
# COMPACT_ATOMS: atom_id res chain seq x y z
N MET A 1 21.25 13.76 -21.99
CA MET A 1 20.15 12.93 -21.46
C MET A 1 20.05 11.69 -22.33
N GLU A 2 20.36 10.51 -21.78
CA GLU A 2 20.19 9.23 -22.48
C GLU A 2 18.72 8.79 -22.40
N TYR A 3 18.16 8.45 -23.56
CA TYR A 3 16.82 7.88 -23.68
C TYR A 3 16.93 6.42 -24.09
N PHE A 4 16.10 5.58 -23.49
CA PHE A 4 15.96 4.18 -23.90
C PHE A 4 14.60 3.96 -24.57
N SER A 5 14.57 2.90 -25.36
CA SER A 5 13.38 2.46 -26.06
C SER A 5 12.43 1.75 -25.10
N ILE A 6 11.18 1.57 -25.53
CA ILE A 6 10.20 0.76 -24.80
C ILE A 6 10.69 -0.69 -24.64
N GLN A 7 11.51 -1.20 -25.57
CA GLN A 7 12.03 -2.57 -25.51
C GLN A 7 12.91 -2.77 -24.28
N ASP A 8 13.86 -1.87 -24.07
CA ASP A 8 14.81 -1.94 -22.97
C ASP A 8 14.08 -1.87 -21.62
N PHE A 9 13.05 -1.03 -21.54
CA PHE A 9 12.20 -0.93 -20.35
C PHE A 9 11.27 -2.13 -20.17
N SER A 10 10.86 -2.78 -21.26
CA SER A 10 10.07 -4.02 -21.22
C SER A 10 10.82 -5.11 -20.47
N GLU A 11 12.12 -5.23 -20.75
CA GLU A 11 13.01 -6.20 -20.13
C GLU A 11 13.36 -5.77 -18.70
N LYS A 12 13.75 -4.50 -18.49
CA LYS A 12 14.12 -3.95 -17.17
C LYS A 12 12.99 -4.04 -16.14
N TRP A 13 11.75 -3.78 -16.53
CA TRP A 13 10.60 -3.78 -15.62
C TRP A 13 9.81 -5.08 -15.64
N ASN A 14 10.13 -6.00 -16.56
CA ASN A 14 9.36 -7.21 -16.84
C ASN A 14 7.87 -6.89 -17.07
N VAL A 15 7.59 -5.88 -17.89
CA VAL A 15 6.25 -5.39 -18.22
C VAL A 15 6.11 -5.38 -19.73
N SER A 16 4.94 -5.77 -20.26
CA SER A 16 4.73 -5.78 -21.70
C SER A 16 4.82 -4.37 -22.32
N LYS A 17 5.34 -4.28 -23.56
CA LYS A 17 5.46 -3.02 -24.32
C LYS A 17 4.14 -2.23 -24.35
N ARG A 18 3.01 -2.94 -24.53
CA ARG A 18 1.66 -2.34 -24.52
C ARG A 18 1.37 -1.63 -23.20
N ARG A 19 1.73 -2.22 -22.06
CA ARG A 19 1.51 -1.60 -20.75
C ARG A 19 2.40 -0.39 -20.54
N ILE A 20 3.66 -0.42 -20.99
CA ILE A 20 4.55 0.74 -20.94
C ILE A 20 4.01 1.89 -21.80
N GLN A 21 3.53 1.60 -23.03
CA GLN A 21 2.89 2.60 -23.88
C GLN A 21 1.67 3.25 -23.21
N ILE A 22 0.85 2.45 -22.51
CA ILE A 22 -0.28 2.98 -21.73
C ILE A 22 0.23 3.90 -20.62
N LEU A 23 1.26 3.50 -19.86
CA LEU A 23 1.84 4.34 -18.80
C LEU A 23 2.42 5.66 -19.32
N CYS A 24 3.03 5.64 -20.51
CA CYS A 24 3.50 6.86 -21.18
C CYS A 24 2.33 7.77 -21.59
N LYS A 25 1.27 7.19 -22.18
CA LYS A 25 0.06 7.93 -22.55
C LYS A 25 -0.68 8.52 -21.35
N GLU A 26 -0.73 7.78 -20.25
CA GLU A 26 -1.31 8.22 -18.97
C GLU A 26 -0.43 9.28 -18.27
N GLY A 27 0.76 9.60 -18.80
CA GLY A 27 1.66 10.59 -18.20
C GLY A 27 2.26 10.15 -16.86
N ARG A 28 2.28 8.85 -16.56
CA ARG A 28 2.75 8.32 -15.27
C ARG A 28 4.26 8.14 -15.19
N ILE A 29 4.93 8.21 -16.34
CA ILE A 29 6.39 8.08 -16.45
C ILE A 29 6.95 9.47 -16.70
N ASN A 30 7.65 10.03 -15.70
CA ASN A 30 8.23 11.36 -15.79
C ASN A 30 9.28 11.42 -16.90
N GLY A 31 9.15 12.43 -17.77
CA GLY A 31 10.08 12.66 -18.88
C GLY A 31 9.86 11.75 -20.09
N ALA A 32 8.86 10.86 -20.08
CA ALA A 32 8.46 10.14 -21.29
C ALA A 32 7.96 11.12 -22.35
N LYS A 33 8.49 11.01 -23.57
CA LYS A 33 8.14 11.86 -24.71
C LYS A 33 7.90 11.00 -25.94
N MET A 34 7.06 11.51 -26.84
CA MET A 34 6.85 10.90 -28.15
C MET A 34 7.73 11.63 -29.17
N ILE A 35 8.63 10.90 -29.83
CA ILE A 35 9.46 11.41 -30.92
C ILE A 35 9.03 10.68 -32.19
N GLY A 36 8.38 11.39 -33.11
CA GLY A 36 7.71 10.79 -34.26
C GLY A 36 6.59 9.83 -33.80
N ASN A 37 6.74 8.55 -34.12
CA ASN A 37 5.78 7.49 -33.76
C ASN A 37 6.26 6.59 -32.61
N MET A 38 7.37 6.92 -31.96
CA MET A 38 7.96 6.10 -30.90
C MET A 38 7.96 6.84 -29.56
N TRP A 39 7.69 6.11 -28.47
CA TRP A 39 7.91 6.62 -27.13
C TRP A 39 9.36 6.43 -26.71
N VAL A 40 9.96 7.50 -26.22
CA VAL A 40 11.28 7.50 -25.59
C VAL A 40 11.13 7.81 -24.11
N ILE A 41 11.86 7.07 -23.28
CA ILE A 41 11.81 7.21 -21.82
C ILE A 41 13.25 7.50 -21.34
N PRO A 42 13.46 8.52 -20.50
CA PRO A 42 14.79 8.80 -19.96
C PRO A 42 15.24 7.64 -19.07
N LYS A 43 16.54 7.31 -19.12
CA LYS A 43 17.14 6.19 -18.36
C LYS A 43 16.86 6.25 -16.84
N ASP A 44 16.73 7.47 -16.32
CA ASP A 44 16.49 7.77 -14.90
C ASP A 44 15.03 7.55 -14.47
N ALA A 45 14.14 7.22 -15.40
CA ALA A 45 12.74 6.95 -15.06
C ALA A 45 12.61 5.66 -14.24
N SER A 46 11.98 5.77 -13.07
CA SER A 46 11.56 4.64 -12.25
C SER A 46 10.16 4.14 -12.66
N ARG A 47 9.90 2.85 -12.45
CA ARG A 47 8.57 2.26 -12.68
C ARG A 47 7.53 2.92 -11.75
N PRO A 48 6.42 3.47 -12.27
CA PRO A 48 5.37 4.01 -11.42
C PRO A 48 4.66 2.90 -10.63
N ALA A 49 4.21 3.22 -9.42
CA ALA A 49 3.46 2.29 -8.57
C ALA A 49 2.17 1.82 -9.26
N ASP A 50 1.87 0.51 -9.24
CA ASP A 50 0.65 0.01 -9.86
C ASP A 50 -0.59 0.48 -9.08
N ALA A 51 -1.55 1.09 -9.78
CA ALA A 51 -2.76 1.65 -9.17
C ALA A 51 -3.83 0.60 -8.89
N ARG A 52 -3.65 -0.66 -9.35
CA ARG A 52 -4.63 -1.74 -9.16
C ARG A 52 -4.55 -2.39 -7.78
N THR A 53 -3.44 -2.21 -7.06
CA THR A 53 -3.23 -2.88 -5.77
C THR A 53 -3.70 -1.96 -4.64
N LYS A 54 -4.81 -2.31 -3.97
CA LYS A 54 -5.30 -1.66 -2.73
C LYS A 54 -4.33 -1.77 -1.55
N ASN A 55 -3.22 -2.48 -1.73
CA ASN A 55 -2.09 -2.44 -0.82
C ASN A 55 -0.99 -1.64 -1.53
N PRO A 56 -0.77 -0.37 -1.16
CA PRO A 56 0.48 0.26 -1.54
C PRO A 56 1.57 -0.64 -0.96
N THR A 57 2.47 -1.14 -1.79
CA THR A 57 3.78 -1.56 -1.29
C THR A 57 4.42 -0.28 -0.76
N VAL A 58 4.09 0.04 0.48
CA VAL A 58 4.81 1.01 1.28
C VAL A 58 6.23 0.49 1.22
N ASN A 59 7.15 1.30 0.70
CA ASN A 59 8.58 1.14 0.91
C ASN A 59 8.78 0.56 2.30
N PRO A 60 9.60 -0.50 2.51
CA PRO A 60 9.67 -1.17 3.79
C PRO A 60 10.03 -0.14 4.86
N VAL A 61 9.01 0.40 5.53
CA VAL A 61 9.21 1.14 6.76
C VAL A 61 9.87 0.11 7.65
N SER A 62 11.06 0.46 8.13
CA SER A 62 12.10 -0.41 8.66
C SER A 62 11.56 -1.74 9.22
N ALA A 63 12.17 -2.89 8.91
CA ALA A 63 11.65 -4.22 9.23
C ALA A 63 10.92 -4.38 10.59
N GLY A 64 11.31 -3.60 11.61
CA GLY A 64 10.58 -3.42 12.87
C GLY A 64 9.09 -3.07 12.76
N ASP A 65 8.66 -2.22 11.84
CA ASP A 65 7.25 -1.77 11.72
C ASP A 65 6.30 -2.92 11.36
N SER A 66 6.79 -3.87 10.56
CA SER A 66 6.05 -5.08 10.21
C SER A 66 5.87 -6.03 11.40
N ILE A 67 6.87 -6.09 12.28
CA ILE A 67 6.87 -6.90 13.50
C ILE A 67 5.94 -6.27 14.52
N ILE A 68 6.05 -4.95 14.75
CA ILE A 68 5.20 -4.19 15.67
C ILE A 68 3.72 -4.37 15.26
N ARG A 69 3.39 -4.20 13.98
CA ARG A 69 2.01 -4.40 13.48
C ARG A 69 1.49 -5.82 13.76
N ARG A 70 2.35 -6.83 13.58
CA ARG A 70 1.98 -8.23 13.81
C ARG A 70 1.75 -8.52 15.29
N GLU A 71 2.61 -8.04 16.17
CA GLU A 71 2.47 -8.22 17.61
C GLU A 71 1.26 -7.45 18.15
N LEU A 72 1.04 -6.21 17.73
CA LEU A 72 -0.17 -5.44 18.06
C LEU A 72 -1.44 -6.18 17.63
N LYS A 73 -1.44 -6.78 16.44
CA LYS A 73 -2.60 -7.54 15.95
C LYS A 73 -2.87 -8.81 16.77
N LYS A 74 -1.83 -9.47 17.27
CA LYS A 74 -1.98 -10.63 18.17
C LYS A 74 -2.55 -10.20 19.51
N LEU A 75 -2.01 -9.12 20.09
CA LEU A 75 -2.48 -8.56 21.37
C LEU A 75 -3.96 -8.19 21.27
N LEU A 76 -4.35 -7.43 20.24
CA LEU A 76 -5.73 -7.04 20.01
C LEU A 76 -6.68 -8.24 19.90
N ARG A 77 -6.28 -9.28 19.15
CA ARG A 77 -7.06 -10.52 19.02
C ARG A 77 -7.20 -11.26 20.36
N SER A 78 -6.14 -11.29 21.16
CA SER A 78 -6.18 -11.92 22.49
C SER A 78 -7.11 -11.16 23.43
N MET A 79 -7.07 -9.82 23.43
CA MET A 79 -7.95 -8.99 24.24
C MET A 79 -9.42 -9.14 23.84
N TYR A 80 -9.71 -9.17 22.54
CA TYR A 80 -11.07 -9.39 22.04
C TYR A 80 -11.62 -10.76 22.46
N LYS A 81 -10.78 -11.81 22.38
CA LYS A 81 -11.15 -13.16 22.81
C LYS A 81 -11.41 -13.22 24.33
N THR A 82 -10.57 -12.56 25.11
CA THR A 82 -10.76 -12.45 26.56
C THR A 82 -12.05 -11.70 26.89
N ALA A 83 -12.31 -10.55 26.25
CA ALA A 83 -13.56 -9.80 26.42
C ALA A 83 -14.80 -10.63 26.04
N GLU A 84 -14.71 -11.44 24.99
CA GLU A 84 -15.76 -12.37 24.59
C GLU A 84 -16.00 -13.50 25.60
N THR A 85 -14.95 -13.98 26.29
CA THR A 85 -15.11 -14.98 27.36
C THR A 85 -15.64 -14.40 28.67
N LEU A 86 -15.39 -13.12 28.96
CA LEU A 86 -15.93 -12.43 30.14
C LEU A 86 -17.39 -12.00 29.96
N SER A 87 -17.85 -11.75 28.73
CA SER A 87 -19.23 -11.39 28.43
C SER A 87 -20.02 -12.57 27.87
N LYS A 88 -20.77 -13.27 28.73
CA LYS A 88 -21.72 -14.31 28.32
C LYS A 88 -23.06 -13.78 27.79
N ASP A 89 -23.35 -12.48 27.90
CA ASP A 89 -24.60 -11.89 27.39
C ASP A 89 -24.35 -11.28 26.00
N GLU A 90 -24.88 -11.92 24.96
CA GLU A 90 -24.66 -11.55 23.56
C GLU A 90 -25.26 -10.20 23.14
N ARG A 91 -26.11 -9.60 23.99
CA ARG A 91 -26.96 -8.48 23.56
C ARG A 91 -26.23 -7.13 23.43
N ASN A 92 -25.15 -6.90 24.19
CA ASN A 92 -24.52 -5.58 24.30
C ASN A 92 -23.01 -5.57 24.00
N LYS A 93 -22.49 -6.50 23.18
CA LYS A 93 -21.05 -6.53 22.85
C LYS A 93 -20.59 -5.21 22.19
N LYS A 94 -21.37 -4.65 21.25
CA LYS A 94 -21.02 -3.40 20.54
C LYS A 94 -21.04 -2.16 21.45
N ASP A 95 -22.02 -2.07 22.34
CA ASP A 95 -22.16 -0.92 23.25
C ASP A 95 -21.07 -0.90 24.33
N LEU A 96 -20.65 -2.07 24.80
CA LEU A 96 -19.55 -2.20 25.75
C LEU A 96 -18.19 -1.80 25.14
N TYR A 97 -17.96 -2.08 23.86
CA TYR A 97 -16.77 -1.59 23.14
C TYR A 97 -16.79 -0.07 22.95
N CYS A 98 -17.94 0.54 22.68
CA CYS A 98 -18.08 1.99 22.63
C CYS A 98 -17.78 2.65 23.98
N LEU A 99 -18.28 2.07 25.09
CA LEU A 99 -18.02 2.53 26.46
C LEU A 99 -16.55 2.41 26.87
N LEU A 100 -15.89 1.28 26.57
CA LEU A 100 -14.47 1.09 26.89
C LEU A 100 -13.57 2.02 26.09
N LEU A 101 -13.91 2.30 24.82
CA LEU A 101 -13.21 3.32 24.04
C LEU A 101 -13.44 4.71 24.65
N GLN A 102 -14.67 5.06 25.00
CA GLN A 102 -14.99 6.35 25.63
C GLN A 102 -14.28 6.57 26.98
N LEU A 103 -14.18 5.53 27.82
CA LEU A 103 -13.46 5.61 29.10
C LEU A 103 -11.94 5.72 28.89
N GLY A 104 -11.37 5.00 27.93
CA GLY A 104 -9.94 5.08 27.62
C GLY A 104 -9.48 6.43 27.03
N TYR A 105 -10.39 7.23 26.45
CA TYR A 105 -10.09 8.60 26.02
C TYR A 105 -10.22 9.62 27.17
N ALA A 106 -10.91 9.29 28.26
CA ALA A 106 -11.08 10.18 29.41
C ALA A 106 -9.85 10.24 30.32
N ASP A 107 -9.02 9.19 30.33
CA ASP A 107 -7.77 9.14 31.12
C ASP A 107 -6.57 9.84 30.44
N PHE A 108 -6.77 10.47 29.27
CA PHE A 108 -5.73 11.17 28.50
C PHE A 108 -6.00 12.68 28.31
N ILE A 109 -6.89 13.28 29.12
CA ILE A 109 -7.09 14.74 29.21
C ILE A 109 -6.81 15.20 30.65
#